data_AF-A0A1S3Z762-F1
#
_entry.id   AF-A0A1S3Z762-F1
#
_cell.length_a   1.000
_cell.length_b   1.000
_cell.length_c   1.000
_cell.angle_alpha   90.00
_cell.angle_beta   90.00
_cell.angle_gamma   90.00
#
_symmetry.space_group_name_H-M   'P 1'
#
loop_
_entity.id
_entity.type
_entity.pdbx_description
1 polymer ?
#
loop_
_entity_poly.entity_id
_entity_poly.type
_entity_poly.pdbx_seq_one_letter_code
_entity_poly.pdbx_strand_id
1 'polypeptide(L)'
;MLPATVLCTKANLAFGHQLVSHGRRTDLAFGHNTKSSKTSAHFGLKPIVKRLQLGRLCICNRARRKTLFTTGAGGGGGGGGGGGGGGGMDSILERDEKIRKLTQAILWSAEGVYVLWLFLLPYAPGDPVWAISSETVNDLIGLSLNFFFILPLLNAGGVHLLEAPVLHPMSEGLFNFVIGWTFMFAPLLFSDRKRDRYKGSLDLLWGLQMFLTNTFLIPYMAIRLNKIDSEYPPRATSQLGSIMTRGAPIVGLIGGAACLLSTFWAIFGRGDGDFGSISDRWEFLLGYLSSERLAYAFIWDICLYSIFQPWLIGDNLQNIQEDKVGLVRYLSYVPVVGLVAYCLCLDTQEEY
;
A
#
# COMPACT_ATOMS: atom_id res chain seq x y z
N MET A 1 -30.91 -42.12 -24.95
CA MET A 1 -32.00 -42.39 -23.98
C MET A 1 -31.76 -41.56 -22.73
N LEU A 2 -32.71 -40.69 -22.38
CA LEU A 2 -32.93 -40.17 -21.01
C LEU A 2 -33.74 -41.25 -20.21
N PRO A 3 -34.11 -41.03 -18.93
CA PRO A 3 -33.26 -40.99 -17.74
C PRO A 3 -33.84 -41.89 -16.60
N ALA A 4 -33.38 -41.79 -15.34
CA ALA A 4 -34.10 -42.33 -14.19
C ALA A 4 -34.00 -41.48 -12.91
N THR A 5 -35.17 -41.19 -12.33
CA THR A 5 -35.47 -40.35 -11.15
C THR A 5 -36.65 -41.07 -10.44
N VAL A 6 -36.98 -40.96 -9.14
CA VAL A 6 -37.04 -39.83 -8.17
C VAL A 6 -36.97 -40.43 -6.74
N LEU A 7 -36.49 -39.68 -5.73
CA LEU A 7 -37.10 -39.45 -4.39
C LEU A 7 -36.06 -38.81 -3.43
N CYS A 8 -36.18 -37.62 -2.85
CA CYS A 8 -37.28 -36.71 -2.48
C CYS A 8 -38.01 -37.03 -1.16
N THR A 9 -37.67 -36.30 -0.09
CA THR A 9 -38.60 -35.98 1.01
C THR A 9 -38.48 -34.48 1.33
N LYS A 10 -39.63 -33.79 1.36
CA LYS A 10 -39.73 -32.36 1.74
C LYS A 10 -39.97 -32.20 3.24
N ALA A 11 -39.50 -31.10 3.81
CA ALA A 11 -40.20 -30.35 4.86
C ALA A 11 -40.10 -28.85 4.52
N ASN A 12 -41.13 -28.08 4.85
CA ASN A 12 -41.36 -26.74 4.27
C ASN A 12 -42.14 -25.85 5.26
N LEU A 13 -42.07 -24.52 5.08
CA LEU A 13 -42.89 -23.47 5.72
C LEU A 13 -42.65 -23.22 7.24
N ALA A 14 -42.84 -22.01 7.81
CA ALA A 14 -43.44 -20.77 7.28
C ALA A 14 -42.84 -19.46 7.86
N PHE A 15 -43.20 -18.34 7.22
CA PHE A 15 -42.98 -16.94 7.63
C PHE A 15 -43.77 -16.50 8.89
N GLY A 16 -43.35 -15.40 9.53
CA GLY A 16 -44.15 -14.62 10.48
C GLY A 16 -43.59 -13.20 10.70
N HIS A 17 -44.44 -12.16 10.62
CA HIS A 17 -44.02 -10.74 10.56
C HIS A 17 -45.04 -9.84 11.28
N GLN A 18 -44.63 -9.04 12.29
CA GLN A 18 -45.26 -7.83 12.90
C GLN A 18 -44.53 -7.53 14.24
N LEU A 19 -44.14 -6.32 14.70
CA LEU A 19 -44.64 -4.93 14.71
C LEU A 19 -45.55 -4.53 15.92
N VAL A 20 -45.00 -3.61 16.74
CA VAL A 20 -45.64 -2.55 17.56
C VAL A 20 -46.45 -2.87 18.83
N SER A 21 -45.94 -2.43 20.00
CA SER A 21 -46.54 -1.46 20.97
C SER A 21 -45.68 -1.46 22.27
N HIS A 22 -45.26 -0.38 22.95
CA HIS A 22 -45.73 0.97 23.33
C HIS A 22 -46.30 1.04 24.77
N GLY A 23 -45.75 1.93 25.62
CA GLY A 23 -46.10 2.14 27.04
C GLY A 23 -44.96 1.68 28.00
N ARG A 24 -44.19 2.52 28.71
CA ARG A 24 -44.36 3.79 29.49
C ARG A 24 -44.68 3.54 30.98
N ARG A 25 -44.00 4.32 31.85
CA ARG A 25 -44.15 4.48 33.32
C ARG A 25 -43.52 3.36 34.18
N THR A 26 -42.94 3.60 35.36
CA THR A 26 -42.22 4.72 36.03
C THR A 26 -42.07 4.30 37.49
N ASP A 27 -40.95 4.68 38.10
CA ASP A 27 -40.81 5.12 39.50
C ASP A 27 -40.89 4.13 40.69
N LEU A 28 -40.03 4.51 41.66
CA LEU A 28 -40.01 4.19 43.11
C LEU A 28 -39.54 2.80 43.55
N ALA A 29 -38.94 2.62 44.74
CA ALA A 29 -38.03 3.43 45.58
C ALA A 29 -37.67 2.61 46.83
N PHE A 30 -36.62 3.04 47.58
CA PHE A 30 -36.21 2.52 48.91
C PHE A 30 -35.78 1.03 48.98
N GLY A 31 -34.80 0.62 49.80
CA GLY A 31 -33.85 1.39 50.61
C GLY A 31 -33.45 0.66 51.90
N HIS A 32 -32.16 0.72 52.29
CA HIS A 32 -31.62 0.36 53.63
C HIS A 32 -31.79 -1.14 54.06
N ASN A 33 -31.06 -1.73 55.02
CA ASN A 33 -29.88 -1.39 55.86
C ASN A 33 -29.24 -2.74 56.27
N THR A 34 -27.93 -2.86 56.48
CA THR A 34 -27.23 -3.08 57.79
C THR A 34 -25.86 -3.68 57.47
N LYS A 35 -24.77 -3.68 58.26
CA LYS A 35 -24.16 -2.93 59.39
C LYS A 35 -23.03 -3.86 59.94
N SER A 36 -22.03 -3.32 60.63
CA SER A 36 -20.91 -4.05 61.31
C SER A 36 -19.78 -4.53 60.38
N SER A 37 -18.48 -4.47 60.74
CA SER A 37 -17.85 -4.14 62.03
C SER A 37 -16.55 -3.29 61.86
N LYS A 38 -16.03 -2.81 63.00
CA LYS A 38 -14.78 -2.03 63.21
C LYS A 38 -13.52 -2.86 62.84
N THR A 39 -12.33 -2.32 62.59
CA THR A 39 -11.51 -1.51 63.52
C THR A 39 -10.41 -0.67 62.82
N SER A 40 -10.04 0.46 63.44
CA SER A 40 -8.95 1.40 63.10
C SER A 40 -7.55 0.71 63.05
N ALA A 41 -6.45 1.32 62.54
CA ALA A 41 -6.12 2.75 62.62
C ALA A 41 -4.96 3.24 61.72
N HIS A 42 -4.91 4.57 61.47
CA HIS A 42 -3.74 5.46 61.25
C HIS A 42 -2.70 5.11 60.15
N PHE A 43 -2.18 5.98 59.28
CA PHE A 43 -2.20 7.43 58.97
C PHE A 43 -2.28 7.53 57.41
N GLY A 44 -2.77 8.55 56.70
CA GLY A 44 -3.08 9.94 57.01
C GLY A 44 -2.69 10.83 55.81
N LEU A 45 -3.66 11.38 55.08
CA LEU A 45 -3.51 12.57 54.20
C LEU A 45 -4.90 13.10 53.79
N LYS A 46 -5.06 14.43 53.73
CA LYS A 46 -6.33 15.14 53.46
C LYS A 46 -6.36 15.75 52.05
N PRO A 47 -7.55 16.15 51.52
CA PRO A 47 -7.77 16.38 50.08
C PRO A 47 -7.77 17.86 49.65
N ILE A 48 -7.54 18.09 48.35
CA ILE A 48 -7.76 19.36 47.61
C ILE A 48 -8.30 18.95 46.22
N VAL A 49 -9.58 19.10 45.85
CA VAL A 49 -10.43 20.30 45.60
C VAL A 49 -10.23 20.94 44.21
N LYS A 50 -11.26 20.75 43.36
CA LYS A 50 -11.72 21.57 42.21
C LYS A 50 -10.74 21.95 41.07
N ARG A 51 -11.15 21.64 39.84
CA ARG A 51 -11.84 22.63 38.97
C ARG A 51 -12.56 22.00 37.77
N LEU A 52 -13.85 22.34 37.62
CA LEU A 52 -14.47 22.41 36.29
C LEU A 52 -13.81 23.56 35.50
N GLN A 53 -13.61 23.37 34.20
CA GLN A 53 -13.58 24.47 33.24
C GLN A 53 -14.58 24.18 32.13
N LEU A 54 -15.47 25.13 31.91
CA LEU A 54 -16.53 25.07 30.92
C LEU A 54 -16.15 25.99 29.76
N GLY A 55 -16.19 25.47 28.54
CA GLY A 55 -16.28 26.27 27.32
C GLY A 55 -14.96 26.76 26.70
N ARG A 56 -14.73 26.33 25.46
CA ARG A 56 -14.70 27.27 24.32
C ARG A 56 -15.03 26.52 23.02
N LEU A 57 -16.18 26.86 22.45
CA LEU A 57 -16.58 26.44 21.10
C LEU A 57 -15.65 27.14 20.10
N CYS A 58 -14.71 26.42 19.50
CA CYS A 58 -13.76 27.00 18.55
C CYS A 58 -14.22 26.78 17.11
N ILE A 59 -14.93 27.77 16.55
CA ILE A 59 -15.31 27.80 15.14
C ILE A 59 -14.04 28.16 14.32
N CYS A 60 -13.28 27.14 13.89
CA CYS A 60 -12.13 27.34 13.01
C CYS A 60 -12.58 27.48 11.55
N ASN A 61 -12.88 28.71 11.15
CA ASN A 61 -13.17 29.08 9.77
C ASN A 61 -11.87 29.13 8.95
N ARG A 62 -11.40 27.97 8.44
CA ARG A 62 -10.09 27.84 7.76
C ARG A 62 -10.13 28.41 6.34
N ALA A 63 -9.94 29.73 6.24
CA ALA A 63 -9.83 30.44 4.97
C ALA A 63 -8.70 29.87 4.10
N ARG A 64 -9.08 29.46 2.87
CA ARG A 64 -8.21 28.82 1.88
C ARG A 64 -7.20 29.81 1.28
N ARG A 65 -6.04 29.98 1.91
CA ARG A 65 -4.94 30.81 1.38
C ARG A 65 -4.14 30.03 0.32
N LYS A 66 -4.54 30.14 -0.96
CA LYS A 66 -3.68 29.71 -2.09
C LYS A 66 -2.58 30.75 -2.30
N THR A 67 -1.33 30.35 -2.15
CA THR A 67 -0.17 31.20 -2.45
C THR A 67 -0.03 31.38 -3.96
N LEU A 68 -0.42 32.54 -4.48
CA LEU A 68 -0.19 32.92 -5.86
C LEU A 68 1.23 33.50 -5.98
N PHE A 69 2.12 32.83 -6.71
CA PHE A 69 3.42 33.40 -7.05
C PHE A 69 3.22 34.56 -8.04
N THR A 70 3.41 35.79 -7.57
CA THR A 70 3.44 36.99 -8.41
C THR A 70 4.88 37.35 -8.75
N THR A 71 5.33 36.96 -9.94
CA THR A 71 6.43 37.66 -10.62
C THR A 71 5.88 38.96 -11.21
N GLY A 72 6.25 40.10 -10.63
CA GLY A 72 5.87 41.41 -11.15
C GLY A 72 7.06 42.15 -11.75
N ALA A 73 6.94 42.59 -13.00
CA ALA A 73 7.64 43.75 -13.56
C ALA A 73 7.01 44.17 -14.90
N GLY A 74 6.63 45.45 -15.02
CA GLY A 74 6.51 46.13 -16.32
C GLY A 74 5.12 46.66 -16.75
N GLY A 75 5.00 47.99 -16.78
CA GLY A 75 4.10 48.70 -17.71
C GLY A 75 2.69 49.02 -17.22
N GLY A 76 2.42 50.30 -16.95
CA GLY A 76 1.07 50.81 -16.66
C GLY A 76 0.34 51.34 -17.91
N GLY A 77 -0.97 51.51 -17.78
CA GLY A 77 -1.87 52.08 -18.79
C GLY A 77 -3.32 51.75 -18.43
N GLY A 78 -4.16 52.75 -18.19
CA GLY A 78 -5.49 52.54 -17.59
C GLY A 78 -6.65 52.49 -18.59
N GLY A 79 -7.85 52.21 -18.07
CA GLY A 79 -9.11 52.61 -18.70
C GLY A 79 -10.08 51.50 -19.13
N GLY A 80 -11.00 51.14 -18.22
CA GLY A 80 -12.40 50.82 -18.54
C GLY A 80 -12.76 49.50 -19.25
N GLY A 81 -14.00 49.04 -19.01
CA GLY A 81 -14.66 48.01 -19.83
C GLY A 81 -14.79 46.63 -19.16
N GLY A 82 -16.00 46.30 -18.73
CA GLY A 82 -16.31 45.06 -18.02
C GLY A 82 -16.35 43.77 -18.85
N GLY A 83 -16.44 42.66 -18.11
CA GLY A 83 -17.00 41.38 -18.58
C GLY A 83 -16.08 40.50 -19.44
N GLY A 84 -15.38 39.54 -18.81
CA GLY A 84 -14.66 38.52 -19.60
C GLY A 84 -13.66 37.60 -18.88
N GLY A 85 -13.70 37.47 -17.54
CA GLY A 85 -12.63 36.78 -16.78
C GLY A 85 -12.80 35.26 -16.55
N GLY A 86 -13.94 34.66 -16.89
CA GLY A 86 -14.28 33.28 -16.47
C GLY A 86 -13.65 32.15 -17.29
N GLY A 87 -13.69 32.27 -18.63
CA GLY A 87 -13.41 31.13 -19.53
C GLY A 87 -12.01 30.52 -19.44
N GLY A 88 -11.01 31.28 -18.97
CA GLY A 88 -9.65 30.79 -18.78
C GLY A 88 -9.54 29.75 -17.67
N MET A 89 -10.16 29.98 -16.51
CA MET A 89 -10.09 29.03 -15.38
C MET A 89 -10.91 27.77 -15.68
N ASP A 90 -12.12 27.93 -16.23
CA ASP A 90 -13.02 26.81 -16.50
C ASP A 90 -12.44 25.86 -17.56
N SER A 91 -11.81 26.39 -18.62
CA SER A 91 -11.14 25.57 -19.64
C SER A 91 -9.90 24.82 -19.13
N ILE A 92 -9.19 25.35 -18.13
CA ILE A 92 -8.09 24.64 -17.46
C ILE A 92 -8.64 23.50 -16.61
N LEU A 93 -9.66 23.75 -15.78
CA LEU A 93 -10.28 22.73 -14.93
C LEU A 93 -10.92 21.60 -15.76
N GLU A 94 -11.54 21.94 -16.90
CA GLU A 94 -12.09 20.96 -17.84
C GLU A 94 -10.99 20.12 -18.50
N ARG A 95 -9.87 20.75 -18.89
CA ARG A 95 -8.70 20.05 -19.43
C ARG A 95 -8.09 19.08 -18.41
N ASP A 96 -7.90 19.52 -17.17
CA ASP A 96 -7.36 18.69 -16.09
C ASP A 96 -8.29 17.50 -15.78
N GLU A 97 -9.62 17.71 -15.81
CA GLU A 97 -10.59 16.62 -15.66
C GLU A 97 -10.53 15.63 -16.83
N LYS A 98 -10.39 16.10 -18.07
CA LYS A 98 -10.22 15.25 -19.26
C LYS A 98 -8.93 14.43 -19.19
N ILE A 99 -7.79 15.06 -18.87
CA ILE A 99 -6.50 14.38 -18.70
C ILE A 99 -6.60 13.31 -17.60
N ARG A 100 -7.15 13.66 -16.43
CA ARG A 100 -7.32 12.72 -15.31
C ARG A 100 -8.17 11.50 -15.68
N LYS A 101 -9.28 11.71 -16.39
CA LYS A 101 -10.14 10.61 -16.89
C LYS A 101 -9.44 9.77 -17.94
N LEU A 102 -8.68 10.40 -18.85
CA LEU A 102 -7.89 9.70 -19.87
C LEU A 102 -6.80 8.83 -19.24
N THR A 103 -6.00 9.37 -18.30
CA THR A 103 -4.99 8.60 -17.56
C THR A 103 -5.62 7.45 -16.78
N GLN A 104 -6.77 7.67 -16.14
CA GLN A 104 -7.50 6.62 -15.42
C GLN A 104 -8.00 5.53 -16.37
N ALA A 105 -8.52 5.88 -17.55
CA ALA A 105 -8.93 4.91 -18.57
C ALA A 105 -7.73 4.12 -19.10
N ILE A 106 -6.61 4.77 -19.39
CA ILE A 106 -5.36 4.12 -19.82
C ILE A 106 -4.88 3.11 -18.76
N LEU A 107 -4.91 3.46 -17.47
CA LEU A 107 -4.50 2.55 -16.40
C LEU A 107 -5.44 1.34 -16.28
N TRP A 108 -6.76 1.53 -16.35
CA TRP A 108 -7.70 0.40 -16.33
C TRP A 108 -7.61 -0.48 -17.59
N SER A 109 -7.34 0.11 -18.76
CA SER A 109 -7.06 -0.66 -19.98
C SER A 109 -5.74 -1.41 -19.88
N ALA A 110 -4.70 -0.80 -19.31
CA ALA A 110 -3.41 -1.45 -19.07
C ALA A 110 -3.56 -2.63 -18.11
N GLU A 111 -4.29 -2.46 -17.00
CA GLU A 111 -4.62 -3.54 -16.07
C GLU A 111 -5.39 -4.68 -16.75
N GLY A 112 -6.45 -4.36 -17.50
CA GLY A 112 -7.26 -5.36 -18.19
C GLY A 112 -6.47 -6.14 -19.25
N VAL A 113 -5.60 -5.46 -20.00
CA VAL A 113 -4.67 -6.10 -20.95
C VAL A 113 -3.63 -6.92 -20.21
N TYR A 114 -3.07 -6.41 -19.11
CA TYR A 114 -2.06 -7.08 -18.31
C TYR A 114 -2.57 -8.40 -17.71
N VAL A 115 -3.73 -8.36 -17.03
CA VAL A 115 -4.37 -9.56 -16.45
C VAL A 115 -4.75 -10.57 -17.52
N LEU A 116 -5.31 -10.11 -18.65
CA LEU A 116 -5.67 -10.98 -19.77
C LEU A 116 -4.43 -11.65 -20.38
N TRP A 117 -3.38 -10.88 -20.67
CA TRP A 117 -2.12 -11.36 -21.25
C TRP A 117 -1.38 -12.32 -20.31
N LEU A 118 -1.18 -11.92 -19.06
CA LEU A 118 -0.27 -12.61 -18.15
C LEU A 118 -0.93 -13.71 -17.33
N PHE A 119 -2.23 -13.68 -17.03
CA PHE A 119 -2.86 -14.77 -16.26
C PHE A 119 -3.73 -15.72 -17.08
N LEU A 120 -4.40 -15.22 -18.13
CA LEU A 120 -5.40 -16.00 -18.87
C LEU A 120 -4.89 -16.56 -20.20
N LEU A 121 -4.11 -15.78 -20.95
CA LEU A 121 -3.63 -16.17 -22.28
C LEU A 121 -2.35 -17.04 -22.23
N PRO A 122 -2.24 -18.06 -23.10
CA PRO A 122 -1.07 -18.92 -23.21
C PRO A 122 0.06 -18.31 -24.07
N TYR A 123 0.00 -17.01 -24.38
CA TYR A 123 0.99 -16.33 -25.24
C TYR A 123 2.16 -15.71 -24.48
N ALA A 124 1.97 -15.39 -23.19
CA ALA A 124 3.07 -15.03 -22.32
C ALA A 124 3.89 -16.29 -21.93
N PRO A 125 5.20 -16.18 -21.66
CA PRO A 125 6.03 -17.24 -21.10
C PRO A 125 5.40 -18.05 -19.96
N GLY A 126 5.72 -19.34 -19.91
CA GLY A 126 5.28 -20.31 -18.89
C GLY A 126 3.80 -20.68 -18.94
N ASP A 127 3.36 -21.54 -18.01
CA ASP A 127 1.97 -22.00 -17.97
C ASP A 127 1.00 -20.94 -17.44
N PRO A 128 -0.18 -20.72 -18.08
CA PRO A 128 -1.20 -19.82 -17.55
C PRO A 128 -1.80 -20.33 -16.23
N VAL A 129 -2.46 -19.45 -15.47
CA VAL A 129 -2.93 -19.75 -14.09
C VAL A 129 -3.82 -20.99 -14.02
N TRP A 130 -4.60 -21.26 -15.06
CA TRP A 130 -5.51 -22.40 -15.15
C TRP A 130 -4.84 -23.73 -15.54
N ALA A 131 -3.55 -23.72 -15.89
CA ALA A 131 -2.76 -24.89 -16.30
C ALA A 131 -1.41 -24.99 -15.58
N ILE A 132 -1.23 -24.29 -14.44
CA ILE A 132 0.06 -24.19 -13.75
C ILE A 132 0.64 -25.56 -13.38
N SER A 133 1.89 -25.80 -13.76
CA SER A 133 2.61 -27.03 -13.41
C SER A 133 2.90 -27.11 -11.90
N SER A 134 3.06 -28.34 -11.39
CA SER A 134 3.51 -28.55 -10.01
C SER A 134 4.96 -28.08 -9.79
N GLU A 135 5.76 -27.99 -10.86
CA GLU A 135 7.15 -27.52 -10.82
C GLU A 135 7.20 -26.01 -10.53
N THR A 136 6.47 -25.20 -11.31
CA THR A 136 6.33 -23.75 -11.07
C THR A 136 5.75 -23.45 -9.67
N VAL A 137 4.86 -24.29 -9.15
CA VAL A 137 4.34 -24.17 -7.76
C VAL A 137 5.42 -24.48 -6.72
N ASN A 138 6.22 -25.53 -6.92
CA ASN A 138 7.31 -25.88 -6.01
C ASN A 138 8.40 -24.80 -5.99
N ASP A 139 8.75 -24.24 -7.15
CA ASP A 139 9.69 -23.12 -7.27
C ASP A 139 9.16 -21.86 -6.57
N LEU A 140 7.88 -21.53 -6.76
CA LEU A 140 7.24 -20.41 -6.06
C LEU A 140 7.26 -20.59 -4.54
N ILE A 141 6.98 -21.81 -4.05
CA ILE A 141 7.07 -22.14 -2.62
C ILE A 141 8.52 -22.06 -2.14
N GLY A 142 9.48 -22.56 -2.91
CA GLY A 142 10.91 -22.51 -2.57
C GLY A 142 11.44 -21.09 -2.46
N LEU A 143 11.11 -20.23 -3.43
CA LEU A 143 11.42 -18.79 -3.39
C LEU A 143 10.77 -18.11 -2.19
N SER A 144 9.52 -18.45 -1.89
CA SER A 144 8.77 -17.93 -0.73
C SER A 144 9.32 -18.40 0.62
N LEU A 145 9.91 -19.60 0.70
CA LEU A 145 10.62 -20.08 1.89
C LEU A 145 11.96 -19.35 2.07
N ASN A 146 12.62 -18.98 0.97
CA ASN A 146 13.86 -18.20 0.95
C ASN A 146 13.61 -16.67 0.95
N PHE A 147 12.44 -16.22 1.41
CA PHE A 147 12.06 -14.82 1.53
C PHE A 147 13.06 -14.01 2.39
N PHE A 148 13.50 -12.88 1.84
CA PHE A 148 14.57 -12.01 2.38
C PHE A 148 15.85 -12.75 2.78
N PHE A 149 16.12 -13.91 2.17
CA PHE A 149 17.20 -14.83 2.53
C PHE A 149 17.19 -15.27 4.00
N ILE A 150 16.08 -15.10 4.72
CA ILE A 150 15.99 -15.37 6.17
C ILE A 150 16.34 -16.83 6.46
N LEU A 151 15.70 -17.77 5.75
CA LEU A 151 15.93 -19.20 5.94
C LEU A 151 17.35 -19.63 5.46
N PRO A 152 17.84 -19.25 4.26
CA PRO A 152 19.23 -19.48 3.87
C PRO A 152 20.28 -18.98 4.88
N LEU A 153 20.09 -17.79 5.45
CA LEU A 153 21.01 -17.19 6.42
C LEU A 153 20.93 -17.88 7.79
N LEU A 154 19.75 -18.31 8.24
CA LEU A 154 19.58 -19.08 9.47
C LEU A 154 20.26 -20.46 9.37
N ASN A 155 20.10 -21.16 8.25
CA ASN A 155 20.75 -22.44 8.02
C ASN A 155 22.28 -22.28 7.88
N ALA A 156 22.77 -21.23 7.22
CA ALA A 156 24.20 -20.88 7.22
C ALA A 156 24.74 -20.54 8.63
N GLY A 157 23.88 -20.01 9.51
CA GLY A 157 24.16 -19.80 10.93
C GLY A 157 24.02 -21.05 11.82
N GLY A 158 23.75 -22.23 11.25
CA GLY A 158 23.61 -23.50 11.96
C GLY A 158 22.24 -23.76 12.60
N VAL A 159 21.20 -22.99 12.26
CA VAL A 159 19.83 -23.16 12.78
C VAL A 159 18.96 -23.91 11.77
N HIS A 160 19.05 -25.24 11.77
CA HIS A 160 18.34 -26.14 10.86
C HIS A 160 16.95 -26.54 11.40
N LEU A 161 16.05 -25.56 11.59
CA LEU A 161 14.64 -25.85 11.95
C LEU A 161 13.81 -26.30 10.74
N LEU A 162 14.15 -25.78 9.56
CA LEU A 162 13.64 -26.18 8.25
C LEU A 162 14.81 -26.12 7.28
N GLU A 163 14.91 -27.04 6.33
CA GLU A 163 15.96 -26.98 5.31
C GLU A 163 15.62 -25.92 4.26
N ALA A 164 16.52 -24.94 4.05
CA ALA A 164 16.36 -23.94 3.00
C ALA A 164 16.40 -24.62 1.62
N PRO A 165 15.34 -24.49 0.78
CA PRO A 165 15.37 -25.02 -0.58
C PRO A 165 16.56 -24.49 -1.38
N VAL A 166 17.23 -25.37 -2.11
CA VAL A 166 18.39 -25.00 -2.94
C VAL A 166 17.87 -24.61 -4.32
N LEU A 167 17.87 -23.30 -4.59
CA LEU A 167 17.45 -22.73 -5.87
C LEU A 167 18.63 -22.03 -6.57
N HIS A 168 18.45 -21.71 -7.85
CA HIS A 168 19.48 -20.99 -8.61
C HIS A 168 19.67 -19.56 -8.05
N PRO A 169 20.90 -19.10 -7.76
CA PRO A 169 21.12 -17.81 -7.11
C PRO A 169 20.50 -16.60 -7.84
N MET A 170 20.41 -16.68 -9.18
CA MET A 170 19.77 -15.63 -10.00
C MET A 170 18.25 -15.53 -9.80
N SER A 171 17.52 -16.65 -9.61
CA SER A 171 16.07 -16.61 -9.41
C SER A 171 15.72 -16.14 -7.99
N GLU A 172 16.45 -16.62 -6.97
CA GLU A 172 16.34 -16.10 -5.60
C GLU A 172 16.69 -14.61 -5.51
N GLY A 173 17.73 -14.18 -6.23
CA GLY A 173 18.13 -12.78 -6.32
C GLY A 173 17.05 -11.93 -7.00
N LEU A 174 16.52 -12.35 -8.15
CA LEU A 174 15.45 -11.63 -8.84
C LEU A 174 14.19 -11.50 -7.96
N PHE A 175 13.77 -12.59 -7.34
CA PHE A 175 12.63 -12.63 -6.42
C PHE A 175 12.82 -11.65 -5.25
N ASN A 176 13.90 -11.81 -4.49
CA ASN A 176 14.14 -10.99 -3.30
C ASN A 176 14.40 -9.50 -3.62
N PHE A 177 14.91 -9.20 -4.83
CA PHE A 177 15.03 -7.83 -5.32
C PHE A 177 13.65 -7.19 -5.54
N VAL A 178 12.74 -7.85 -6.27
CA VAL A 178 11.39 -7.33 -6.52
C VAL A 178 10.59 -7.23 -5.22
N ILE A 179 10.67 -8.23 -4.35
CA ILE A 179 10.02 -8.20 -3.03
C ILE A 179 10.60 -7.09 -2.14
N GLY A 180 11.93 -6.89 -2.13
CA GLY A 180 12.60 -5.81 -1.39
C GLY A 180 12.17 -4.43 -1.85
N TRP A 181 11.99 -4.25 -3.16
CA TRP A 181 11.43 -3.03 -3.75
C TRP A 181 9.96 -2.85 -3.33
N THR A 182 9.15 -3.92 -3.45
CA THR A 182 7.73 -3.94 -3.06
C THR A 182 7.50 -3.56 -1.60
N PHE A 183 8.36 -4.06 -0.70
CA PHE A 183 8.31 -3.78 0.73
C PHE A 183 8.43 -2.28 1.02
N MET A 184 9.31 -1.57 0.31
CA MET A 184 9.47 -0.12 0.47
C MET A 184 8.32 0.72 -0.11
N PHE A 185 7.45 0.15 -0.94
CA PHE A 185 6.21 0.85 -1.32
C PHE A 185 5.24 0.99 -0.14
N ALA A 186 5.35 0.21 0.93
CA ALA A 186 4.44 0.30 2.08
C ALA A 186 4.36 1.73 2.67
N PRO A 187 5.45 2.35 3.17
CA PRO A 187 5.41 3.71 3.71
C PRO A 187 4.94 4.74 2.68
N LEU A 188 5.24 4.56 1.39
CA LEU A 188 4.80 5.47 0.32
C LEU A 188 3.28 5.36 0.05
N LEU A 189 2.72 4.16 0.02
CA LEU A 189 1.27 3.93 -0.14
C LEU A 189 0.48 4.40 1.09
N PHE A 190 1.01 4.18 2.30
CA PHE A 190 0.37 4.62 3.54
C PHE A 190 0.45 6.13 3.76
N SER A 191 1.51 6.80 3.28
CA SER A 191 1.64 8.26 3.35
C SER A 191 1.04 9.01 2.14
N ASP A 192 0.55 8.31 1.10
CA ASP A 192 -0.01 8.97 -0.08
C ASP A 192 -1.19 9.89 0.27
N ARG A 193 -1.08 11.18 -0.06
CA ARG A 193 -2.13 12.18 0.12
C ARG A 193 -3.42 11.83 -0.66
N LYS A 194 -3.34 10.99 -1.68
CA LYS A 194 -4.50 10.52 -2.46
C LYS A 194 -5.06 9.17 -1.95
N ARG A 195 -4.48 8.57 -0.90
CA ARG A 195 -4.85 7.24 -0.36
C ARG A 195 -6.33 7.12 0.00
N ASP A 196 -6.95 8.16 0.54
CA ASP A 196 -8.33 8.14 1.04
C ASP A 196 -9.38 7.95 -0.08
N ARG A 197 -8.97 8.06 -1.35
CA ARG A 197 -9.80 7.73 -2.53
C ARG A 197 -9.94 6.22 -2.74
N TYR A 198 -9.05 5.43 -2.14
CA TYR A 198 -9.13 3.98 -2.12
C TYR A 198 -10.01 3.52 -0.96
N LYS A 199 -11.22 3.04 -1.28
CA LYS A 199 -12.22 2.66 -0.26
C LYS A 199 -11.90 1.32 0.44
N GLY A 200 -11.06 0.47 -0.16
CA GLY A 200 -10.61 -0.80 0.42
C GLY A 200 -9.67 -0.65 1.61
N SER A 201 -9.12 -1.76 2.13
CA SER A 201 -8.03 -1.71 3.09
C SER A 201 -6.69 -1.60 2.37
N LEU A 202 -5.88 -0.58 2.71
CA LEU A 202 -4.51 -0.46 2.21
C LEU A 202 -3.62 -1.59 2.74
N ASP A 203 -3.91 -2.10 3.96
CA ASP A 203 -3.19 -3.24 4.54
C ASP A 203 -3.40 -4.50 3.68
N LEU A 204 -4.62 -4.71 3.20
CA LEU A 204 -4.95 -5.82 2.30
C LEU A 204 -4.36 -5.60 0.91
N LEU A 205 -4.44 -4.38 0.37
CA LEU A 205 -3.83 -4.06 -0.92
C LEU A 205 -2.32 -4.31 -0.89
N TRP A 206 -1.62 -3.81 0.12
CA TRP A 206 -0.19 -4.02 0.27
C TRP A 206 0.15 -5.48 0.61
N GLY A 207 -0.66 -6.15 1.44
CA GLY A 207 -0.47 -7.57 1.73
C GLY A 207 -0.57 -8.46 0.48
N LEU A 208 -1.52 -8.17 -0.42
CA LEU A 208 -1.66 -8.85 -1.71
C LEU A 208 -0.59 -8.40 -2.73
N GLN A 209 -0.20 -7.12 -2.70
CA GLN A 209 0.93 -6.58 -3.46
C GLN A 209 2.24 -7.34 -3.16
N MET A 210 2.46 -7.82 -1.94
CA MET A 210 3.66 -8.63 -1.61
C MET A 210 3.70 -10.01 -2.31
N PHE A 211 2.62 -10.45 -2.96
CA PHE A 211 2.56 -11.72 -3.71
C PHE A 211 2.26 -11.54 -5.20
N LEU A 212 1.44 -10.54 -5.57
CA LEU A 212 0.98 -10.27 -6.94
C LEU A 212 1.12 -8.78 -7.32
N THR A 213 2.06 -8.10 -6.65
CA THR A 213 2.79 -6.91 -7.12
C THR A 213 2.09 -6.04 -8.18
N ASN A 214 2.42 -6.22 -9.46
CA ASN A 214 1.81 -5.56 -10.63
C ASN A 214 0.28 -5.42 -10.59
N THR A 215 -0.43 -6.48 -10.23
CA THR A 215 -1.90 -6.62 -10.29
C THR A 215 -2.62 -5.70 -9.30
N PHE A 216 -1.95 -5.26 -8.23
CA PHE A 216 -2.56 -4.41 -7.21
C PHE A 216 -2.12 -2.94 -7.31
N LEU A 217 -0.98 -2.66 -7.93
CA LEU A 217 -0.45 -1.31 -8.07
C LEU A 217 -1.12 -0.52 -9.21
N ILE A 218 -1.40 -1.12 -10.36
CA ILE A 218 -2.07 -0.42 -11.47
C ILE A 218 -3.50 0.02 -11.06
N PRO A 219 -4.36 -0.84 -10.44
CA PRO A 219 -5.65 -0.41 -9.92
C PRO A 219 -5.55 0.68 -8.86
N TYR A 220 -4.55 0.63 -7.97
CA TYR A 220 -4.31 1.70 -7.00
C TYR A 220 -4.05 3.04 -7.69
N MET A 221 -3.16 3.05 -8.70
CA MET A 221 -2.86 4.23 -9.50
C MET A 221 -4.08 4.75 -10.27
N ALA A 222 -4.99 3.87 -10.70
CA ALA A 222 -6.24 4.27 -11.35
C ALA A 222 -7.27 4.83 -10.34
N ILE A 223 -7.39 4.23 -9.15
CA ILE A 223 -8.35 4.63 -8.11
C ILE A 223 -7.94 5.94 -7.43
N ARG A 224 -6.65 6.18 -7.19
CA ARG A 224 -6.16 7.46 -6.62
C ARG A 224 -6.39 8.67 -7.53
N LEU A 225 -6.77 8.47 -8.79
CA LEU A 225 -7.21 9.53 -9.71
C LEU A 225 -8.71 9.90 -9.58
N ASN A 226 -9.50 9.20 -8.76
CA ASN A 226 -10.89 9.56 -8.49
C ASN A 226 -11.03 10.98 -7.91
N LYS A 227 -12.25 11.54 -8.02
CA LYS A 227 -12.60 12.78 -7.29
C LYS A 227 -12.57 12.49 -5.79
N ILE A 228 -12.32 13.53 -4.99
CA ILE A 228 -12.45 13.44 -3.54
C ILE A 228 -13.93 13.28 -3.23
N ASP A 229 -14.27 12.25 -2.48
CA ASP A 229 -15.63 11.95 -2.08
C ASP A 229 -15.97 12.81 -0.85
N SER A 230 -16.77 13.86 -1.03
CA SER A 230 -17.01 14.88 0.01
C SER A 230 -17.86 14.38 1.19
N GLU A 231 -18.46 13.20 1.07
CA GLU A 231 -19.31 12.59 2.11
C GLU A 231 -18.49 11.82 3.16
N TYR A 232 -17.22 11.53 2.90
CA TYR A 232 -16.37 10.73 3.80
C TYR A 232 -15.31 11.60 4.48
N PRO A 233 -15.20 11.59 5.82
CA PRO A 233 -14.09 12.24 6.51
C PRO A 233 -12.75 11.54 6.19
N PRO A 234 -11.60 12.23 6.35
CA PRO A 234 -10.28 11.63 6.18
C PRO A 234 -10.15 10.35 7.00
N ARG A 235 -9.60 9.29 6.40
CA ARG A 235 -9.55 7.98 7.03
C ARG A 235 -8.34 7.91 7.96
N ALA A 236 -8.60 7.56 9.23
CA ALA A 236 -7.54 7.26 10.19
C ALA A 236 -6.63 6.14 9.64
N THR A 237 -5.31 6.27 9.84
CA THR A 237 -4.36 5.23 9.45
C THR A 237 -4.65 3.93 10.17
N SER A 238 -4.50 2.80 9.48
CA SER A 238 -4.42 1.49 10.13
C SER A 238 -3.23 1.42 11.09
N GLN A 239 -3.27 0.48 12.04
CA GLN A 239 -2.11 0.26 12.93
C GLN A 239 -0.87 -0.14 12.14
N LEU A 240 -1.01 -1.01 11.14
CA LEU A 240 0.08 -1.39 10.23
C LEU A 240 0.61 -0.17 9.47
N GLY A 241 -0.27 0.65 8.89
CA GLY A 241 0.12 1.86 8.18
C GLY A 241 0.86 2.87 9.07
N SER A 242 0.40 3.07 10.31
CA SER A 242 1.06 3.93 11.29
C SER A 242 2.44 3.42 11.71
N ILE A 243 2.60 2.09 11.88
CA ILE A 243 3.91 1.46 12.14
C ILE A 243 4.84 1.63 10.93
N MET A 244 4.34 1.40 9.71
CA MET A 244 5.14 1.48 8.49
C MET A 244 5.56 2.91 8.14
N THR A 245 4.73 3.93 8.39
CA THR A 245 5.13 5.34 8.19
C THR A 245 6.07 5.85 9.28
N ARG A 246 5.81 5.55 10.56
CA ARG A 246 6.72 5.93 11.67
C ARG A 246 8.05 5.19 11.59
N GLY A 247 8.02 3.93 11.16
CA GLY A 247 9.19 3.09 10.91
C GLY A 247 9.78 3.24 9.50
N ALA A 248 9.34 4.23 8.69
CA ALA A 248 9.74 4.33 7.29
C ALA A 248 11.26 4.28 7.06
N PRO A 249 12.13 4.96 7.85
CA PRO A 249 13.58 4.82 7.70
C PRO A 249 14.08 3.38 7.85
N ILE A 250 13.52 2.60 8.78
CA ILE A 250 13.87 1.19 9.01
C ILE A 250 13.37 0.33 7.84
N VAL A 251 12.13 0.57 7.38
CA VAL A 251 11.55 -0.13 6.22
C VAL A 251 12.38 0.10 4.94
N GLY A 252 12.78 1.35 4.70
CA GLY A 252 13.64 1.73 3.59
C GLY A 252 15.04 1.12 3.66
N LEU A 253 15.65 1.09 4.85
CA LEU A 253 16.95 0.44 5.05
C LEU A 253 16.89 -1.08 4.86
N ILE A 254 15.87 -1.75 5.41
CA ILE A 254 15.69 -3.20 5.24
C ILE A 254 15.40 -3.55 3.78
N GLY A 255 14.46 -2.87 3.12
CA GLY A 255 14.13 -3.13 1.72
C GLY A 255 15.28 -2.80 0.76
N GLY A 256 16.00 -1.70 1.01
CA GLY A 256 17.20 -1.33 0.25
C GLY A 256 18.35 -2.32 0.45
N ALA A 257 18.60 -2.76 1.69
CA ALA A 257 19.59 -3.79 1.99
C ALA A 257 19.21 -5.14 1.36
N ALA A 258 17.93 -5.53 1.39
CA ALA A 258 17.44 -6.72 0.72
C ALA A 258 17.68 -6.65 -0.81
N CYS A 259 17.41 -5.51 -1.46
CA CYS A 259 17.72 -5.31 -2.88
C CYS A 259 19.23 -5.44 -3.18
N LEU A 260 20.08 -4.78 -2.39
CA LEU A 260 21.54 -4.84 -2.56
C LEU A 260 22.09 -6.26 -2.34
N LEU A 261 21.65 -6.93 -1.27
CA LEU A 261 22.00 -8.32 -0.97
C LEU A 261 21.52 -9.25 -2.08
N SER A 262 20.34 -9.01 -2.65
CA SER A 262 19.80 -9.78 -3.78
C SER A 262 20.66 -9.68 -5.03
N THR A 263 21.12 -8.47 -5.38
CA THR A 263 22.05 -8.26 -6.49
C THR A 263 23.40 -8.95 -6.24
N PHE A 264 23.92 -8.85 -5.00
CA PHE A 264 25.15 -9.55 -4.62
C PHE A 264 24.99 -11.08 -4.68
N TRP A 265 23.86 -11.60 -4.19
CA TRP A 265 23.56 -13.04 -4.17
C TRP A 265 23.37 -13.62 -5.58
N ALA A 266 22.73 -12.89 -6.49
CA ALA A 266 22.63 -13.31 -7.89
C ALA A 266 24.01 -13.59 -8.51
N ILE A 267 24.97 -12.68 -8.26
CA ILE A 267 26.33 -12.73 -8.86
C ILE A 267 27.24 -13.72 -8.12
N PHE A 268 27.26 -13.69 -6.77
CA PHE A 268 28.26 -14.40 -5.95
C PHE A 268 27.67 -15.48 -5.02
N GLY A 269 26.35 -15.56 -4.87
CA GLY A 269 25.69 -16.56 -4.04
C GLY A 269 26.00 -17.98 -4.52
N ARG A 270 26.24 -18.89 -3.56
CA ARG A 270 26.67 -20.29 -3.79
C ARG A 270 27.79 -20.40 -4.84
N GLY A 271 28.85 -19.59 -4.72
CA GLY A 271 30.01 -19.62 -5.62
C GLY A 271 30.88 -20.90 -5.50
N ASP A 272 30.61 -21.70 -4.49
CA ASP A 272 31.11 -23.06 -4.21
C ASP A 272 30.18 -24.17 -4.75
N GLY A 273 28.98 -23.82 -5.21
CA GLY A 273 28.02 -24.75 -5.84
C GLY A 273 28.17 -24.83 -7.35
N ASP A 274 27.60 -25.88 -7.94
CA ASP A 274 27.64 -26.18 -9.39
C ASP A 274 26.67 -25.30 -10.22
N PHE A 275 26.68 -23.99 -9.95
CA PHE A 275 25.82 -22.97 -10.57
C PHE A 275 26.54 -22.15 -11.65
N GLY A 276 27.68 -22.66 -12.14
CA GLY A 276 28.47 -22.06 -13.21
C GLY A 276 29.05 -20.67 -12.92
N SER A 277 29.68 -20.12 -13.95
CA SER A 277 30.24 -18.78 -14.00
C SER A 277 29.16 -17.70 -14.16
N ILE A 278 29.58 -16.43 -14.12
CA ILE A 278 28.68 -15.29 -14.35
C ILE A 278 28.01 -15.35 -15.74
N SER A 279 28.67 -15.95 -16.75
CA SER A 279 28.08 -16.14 -18.08
C SER A 279 26.93 -17.16 -18.03
N ASP A 280 27.17 -18.31 -17.43
CA ASP A 280 26.20 -19.41 -17.32
C ASP A 280 24.97 -18.96 -16.51
N ARG A 281 25.19 -18.16 -15.45
CA ARG A 281 24.14 -17.52 -14.65
C ARG A 281 23.31 -16.52 -15.46
N TRP A 282 23.94 -15.78 -16.39
CA TRP A 282 23.24 -14.84 -17.27
C TRP A 282 22.40 -15.58 -18.33
N GLU A 283 22.93 -16.65 -18.92
CA GLU A 283 22.19 -17.53 -19.83
C GLU A 283 21.01 -18.20 -19.12
N PHE A 284 21.21 -18.71 -17.90
CA PHE A 284 20.12 -19.20 -17.05
C PHE A 284 19.04 -18.12 -16.82
N LEU A 285 19.43 -16.88 -16.49
CA LEU A 285 18.45 -15.80 -16.27
C LEU A 285 17.63 -15.54 -17.53
N LEU A 286 18.26 -15.46 -18.71
CA LEU A 286 17.55 -15.25 -19.97
C LEU A 286 16.58 -16.40 -20.27
N GLY A 287 17.01 -17.65 -20.05
CA GLY A 287 16.15 -18.83 -20.13
C GLY A 287 14.96 -18.72 -19.18
N TYR A 288 15.23 -18.53 -17.87
CA TYR A 288 14.23 -18.39 -16.81
C TYR A 288 13.18 -17.31 -17.10
N LEU A 289 13.60 -16.11 -17.53
CA LEU A 289 12.72 -15.00 -17.91
C LEU A 289 11.86 -15.30 -19.16
N SER A 290 12.30 -16.21 -20.03
CA SER A 290 11.61 -16.60 -21.27
C SER A 290 10.74 -17.86 -21.15
N SER A 291 10.99 -18.66 -20.11
CA SER A 291 10.30 -19.94 -19.86
C SER A 291 9.31 -19.86 -18.70
N GLU A 292 9.61 -19.12 -17.62
CA GLU A 292 8.78 -19.09 -16.42
C GLU A 292 7.90 -17.84 -16.34
N ARG A 293 6.59 -18.06 -16.10
CA ARG A 293 5.60 -16.98 -16.02
C ARG A 293 5.83 -16.05 -14.83
N LEU A 294 6.28 -16.62 -13.71
CA LEU A 294 6.65 -15.88 -12.49
C LEU A 294 7.83 -14.93 -12.76
N ALA A 295 8.87 -15.45 -13.42
CA ALA A 295 10.05 -14.69 -13.81
C ALA A 295 9.71 -13.56 -14.80
N TYR A 296 8.85 -13.86 -15.78
CA TYR A 296 8.34 -12.89 -16.73
C TYR A 296 7.50 -11.78 -16.06
N ALA A 297 6.71 -12.10 -15.04
CA ALA A 297 5.97 -11.10 -14.25
C ALA A 297 6.89 -10.11 -13.50
N PHE A 298 8.04 -10.59 -13.00
CA PHE A 298 9.04 -9.71 -12.36
C PHE A 298 9.66 -8.67 -13.30
N ILE A 299 9.74 -8.94 -14.61
CA ILE A 299 10.12 -7.91 -15.60
C ILE A 299 9.10 -6.77 -15.60
N TRP A 300 7.81 -7.12 -15.62
CA TRP A 300 6.73 -6.14 -15.58
C TRP A 300 6.69 -5.37 -14.27
N ASP A 301 6.98 -6.01 -13.13
CA ASP A 301 7.14 -5.32 -11.85
C ASP A 301 8.25 -4.28 -11.89
N ILE A 302 9.45 -4.64 -12.35
CA ILE A 302 10.59 -3.71 -12.44
C ILE A 302 10.25 -2.52 -13.35
N CYS A 303 9.60 -2.77 -14.50
CA CYS A 303 9.14 -1.73 -15.42
C CYS A 303 8.08 -0.80 -14.78
N LEU A 304 7.04 -1.37 -14.18
CA LEU A 304 5.95 -0.62 -13.55
C LEU A 304 6.43 0.16 -12.33
N TYR A 305 7.32 -0.42 -11.52
CA TYR A 305 7.90 0.24 -10.35
C TYR A 305 8.79 1.41 -10.77
N SER A 306 9.59 1.25 -11.83
CA SER A 306 10.38 2.35 -12.40
C SER A 306 9.52 3.54 -12.88
N ILE A 307 8.26 3.31 -13.26
CA ILE A 307 7.31 4.35 -13.68
C ILE A 307 6.53 4.92 -12.47
N PHE A 308 6.01 4.05 -11.61
CA PHE A 308 5.11 4.44 -10.52
C PHE A 308 5.86 4.99 -9.30
N GLN A 309 7.11 4.59 -9.05
CA GLN A 309 7.96 5.15 -7.99
C GLN A 309 8.11 6.68 -8.14
N PRO A 310 8.66 7.24 -9.24
CA PRO A 310 8.82 8.68 -9.38
C PRO A 310 7.49 9.43 -9.39
N TRP A 311 6.43 8.82 -9.92
CA TRP A 311 5.09 9.42 -9.91
C TRP A 311 4.52 9.51 -8.49
N LEU A 312 4.54 8.43 -7.72
CA LEU A 312 4.03 8.39 -6.34
C LEU A 312 4.85 9.29 -5.41
N ILE A 313 6.18 9.27 -5.52
CA ILE A 313 7.07 10.17 -4.77
C ILE A 313 6.80 11.63 -5.15
N GLY A 314 6.74 11.94 -6.45
CA GLY A 314 6.49 13.29 -6.97
C GLY A 314 5.17 13.90 -6.48
N ASP A 315 4.11 13.10 -6.38
CA ASP A 315 2.82 13.50 -5.81
C ASP A 315 2.84 13.76 -4.29
N ASN A 316 3.86 13.26 -3.59
CA ASN A 316 3.97 13.23 -2.12
C ASN A 316 5.24 13.91 -1.56
N LEU A 317 5.92 14.72 -2.36
CA LEU A 317 7.10 15.50 -1.95
C LEU A 317 6.82 16.46 -0.77
N GLN A 318 5.56 16.83 -0.54
CA GLN A 318 5.13 17.62 0.63
C GLN A 318 5.25 16.87 1.97
N ASN A 319 5.42 15.54 1.96
CA ASN A 319 5.64 14.73 3.15
C ASN A 319 7.13 14.54 3.46
N ILE A 320 8.02 15.20 2.71
CA ILE A 320 9.48 15.10 2.85
C ILE A 320 10.00 16.35 3.56
N GLN A 321 11.00 16.17 4.42
CA GLN A 321 11.75 17.25 5.06
C GLN A 321 12.11 18.37 4.06
N GLU A 322 11.77 19.63 4.36
CA GLU A 322 11.80 20.73 3.39
C GLU A 322 13.18 20.90 2.70
N ASP A 323 14.28 20.69 3.43
CA ASP A 323 15.65 20.80 2.93
C ASP A 323 16.09 19.60 2.07
N LYS A 324 15.36 18.48 2.11
CA LYS A 324 15.61 17.24 1.36
C LYS A 324 14.73 17.07 0.12
N VAL A 325 13.67 17.87 -0.04
CA VAL A 325 12.71 17.76 -1.16
C VAL A 325 13.40 17.73 -2.54
N GLY A 326 14.40 18.60 -2.77
CA GLY A 326 15.13 18.65 -4.04
C GLY A 326 15.91 17.37 -4.35
N LEU A 327 16.56 16.79 -3.32
CA LEU A 327 17.31 15.54 -3.42
C LEU A 327 16.37 14.36 -3.69
N VAL A 328 15.32 14.21 -2.90
CA VAL A 328 14.35 13.11 -3.05
C VAL A 328 13.65 13.18 -4.42
N ARG A 329 13.33 14.38 -4.91
CA ARG A 329 12.76 14.57 -6.26
C ARG A 329 13.70 14.05 -7.36
N TYR A 330 15.00 14.34 -7.27
CA TYR A 330 15.98 13.83 -8.24
C TYR A 330 16.16 12.31 -8.13
N LEU A 331 16.35 11.80 -6.92
CA LEU A 331 16.54 10.37 -6.66
C LEU A 331 15.29 9.54 -6.96
N SER A 332 14.09 10.14 -7.00
CA SER A 332 12.83 9.43 -7.28
C SER A 332 12.82 8.64 -8.59
N TYR A 333 13.61 9.06 -9.58
CA TYR A 333 13.78 8.39 -10.87
C TYR A 333 14.80 7.24 -10.86
N VAL A 334 15.56 7.06 -9.78
CA VAL A 334 16.55 5.99 -9.66
C VAL A 334 15.88 4.76 -9.02
N PRO A 335 15.77 3.62 -9.72
CA PRO A 335 15.25 2.36 -9.19
C PRO A 335 15.76 2.04 -7.78
N VAL A 336 14.86 1.62 -6.87
CA VAL A 336 15.13 1.30 -5.45
C VAL A 336 15.59 2.52 -4.62
N VAL A 337 16.65 3.22 -5.04
CA VAL A 337 17.26 4.36 -4.34
C VAL A 337 16.27 5.50 -4.08
N GLY A 338 15.35 5.77 -5.02
CA GLY A 338 14.31 6.77 -4.83
C GLY A 338 13.37 6.46 -3.65
N LEU A 339 13.00 5.20 -3.46
CA LEU A 339 12.21 4.79 -2.28
C LEU A 339 13.03 4.81 -1.00
N VAL A 340 14.29 4.36 -1.02
CA VAL A 340 15.18 4.45 0.15
C VAL A 340 15.29 5.92 0.60
N ALA A 341 15.54 6.84 -0.33
CA ALA A 341 15.61 8.28 -0.06
C ALA A 341 14.29 8.85 0.46
N TYR A 342 13.15 8.47 -0.13
CA TYR A 342 11.81 8.84 0.34
C TYR A 342 11.59 8.38 1.78
N CYS A 343 11.87 7.11 2.07
CA CYS A 343 11.68 6.49 3.38
C CYS A 343 12.56 7.10 4.47
N LEU A 344 13.81 7.44 4.15
CA LEU A 344 14.75 8.07 5.08
C LEU A 344 14.42 9.55 5.35
N CYS A 345 13.83 10.26 4.38
CA CYS A 345 13.54 11.69 4.48
C CYS A 345 12.05 11.99 4.76
N LEU A 346 11.23 10.95 5.01
CA LEU A 346 9.82 11.09 5.33
C LEU A 346 9.66 11.86 6.65
N ASP A 347 8.99 13.00 6.57
CA ASP A 347 8.57 13.70 7.77
C ASP A 347 7.32 13.02 8.35
N THR A 348 7.35 12.77 9.65
CA THR A 348 6.29 12.09 10.40
C THR A 348 5.62 13.03 11.41
N GLN A 349 5.91 14.33 11.35
CA GLN A 349 5.28 15.36 12.18
C GLN A 349 3.83 15.66 11.74
N GLU A 350 3.01 16.02 12.73
CA GLU A 350 1.61 16.48 12.63
C GLU A 350 0.49 15.45 12.33
N GLU A 351 0.39 14.42 13.18
CA GLU A 351 -0.92 14.04 13.74
C GLU A 351 -0.95 14.43 15.23
N TYR A 352 -1.58 15.58 15.55
CA TYR A 352 -1.79 16.14 16.90
C TYR A 352 -3.28 16.35 17.19
#